data_AF-A0A960QIR6-F1
#
_entry.id   AF-A0A960QIR6-F1
#
_cell.length_a   1.000
_cell.length_b   1.000
_cell.length_c   1.000
_cell.angle_alpha   90.00
_cell.angle_beta   90.00
_cell.angle_gamma   90.00
#
_symmetry.space_group_name_H-M   'P 1'
#
loop_
_entity.id
_entity.type
_entity.pdbx_description
1 polymer ?
#
loop_
_entity_poly.entity_id
_entity_poly.type
_entity_poly.pdbx_seq_one_letter_code
_entity_poly.pdbx_strand_id
1 'polypeptide(L)'
;MPLNRSHHPELAPCPFLPDTDEVISAASMKVFGKSDRGAAFYEQALRCGQSLWRQGFPAQALLQINRAFGADLQGDESVLAHWPMPYRAAAWVMDQRLSHQFIGNPRRHYQHLATRMVEPRKIPRSWRAWACWYLACHIYPDYQADEKQLAEEGVIEPTRAEIIAALALYGISGEIAMWEAAEALVNA
;
A
#
# COMPACT_ATOMS: atom_id res chain seq x y z
N MET A 1 1.72 -29.22 1.06
CA MET A 1 1.98 -29.10 2.51
C MET A 1 1.55 -27.72 2.95
N PRO A 2 0.82 -27.55 4.07
CA PRO A 2 0.66 -26.22 4.65
C PRO A 2 2.06 -25.73 5.05
N LEU A 3 2.50 -24.62 4.46
CA LEU A 3 3.72 -23.92 4.90
C LEU A 3 3.56 -23.67 6.40
N ASN A 4 4.52 -24.15 7.21
CA ASN A 4 4.59 -23.79 8.61
C ASN A 4 4.84 -22.28 8.66
N ARG A 5 3.78 -21.51 8.92
CA ARG A 5 3.86 -20.04 8.94
C ARG A 5 4.39 -19.62 10.29
N SER A 6 5.56 -19.01 10.29
CA SER A 6 6.15 -18.38 11.46
C SER A 6 6.72 -17.02 11.06
N HIS A 7 6.92 -16.14 12.03
CA HIS A 7 7.73 -14.94 11.78
C HIS A 7 9.21 -15.32 11.73
N HIS A 8 9.90 -14.71 10.78
CA HIS A 8 11.32 -14.81 10.56
C HIS A 8 12.06 -13.81 11.46
N PRO A 9 12.90 -14.26 12.41
CA PRO A 9 13.60 -13.36 13.32
C PRO A 9 14.58 -12.42 12.60
N GLU A 10 15.04 -12.78 11.40
CA GLU A 10 15.92 -11.96 10.56
C GLU A 10 15.21 -10.78 9.89
N LEU A 11 13.87 -10.79 9.82
CA LEU A 11 13.09 -9.69 9.24
C LEU A 11 12.67 -8.72 10.33
N ALA A 12 13.33 -7.56 10.35
CA ALA A 12 12.94 -6.46 11.21
C ALA A 12 11.47 -6.06 10.96
N PRO A 13 10.68 -5.77 12.00
CA PRO A 13 9.32 -5.27 11.85
C PRO A 13 9.30 -3.96 11.03
N CYS A 14 8.27 -3.75 10.20
CA CYS A 14 8.08 -2.46 9.54
C CYS A 14 7.72 -1.41 10.60
N PRO A 15 8.50 -0.32 10.76
CA PRO A 15 8.27 0.65 11.83
C PRO A 15 7.01 1.51 11.60
N PHE A 16 6.41 1.41 10.41
CA PHE A 16 5.22 2.17 10.02
C PHE A 16 3.93 1.33 10.07
N LEU A 17 4.00 0.11 10.61
CA LEU A 17 2.85 -0.76 10.82
C LEU A 17 2.75 -1.15 12.30
N PRO A 18 1.53 -1.47 12.79
CA PRO A 18 1.36 -2.00 14.13
C PRO A 18 2.10 -3.33 14.27
N ASP A 19 2.98 -3.41 15.27
CA ASP A 19 3.68 -4.65 15.54
C ASP A 19 2.73 -5.72 16.08
N THR A 20 3.06 -6.97 15.81
CA THR A 20 2.24 -8.11 16.21
C THR A 20 3.11 -9.37 16.28
N ASP A 21 2.98 -10.11 17.37
CA ASP A 21 3.57 -11.45 17.54
C ASP A 21 2.67 -12.55 16.96
N GLU A 22 1.42 -12.21 16.66
CA GLU A 22 0.46 -13.12 16.05
C GLU A 22 0.83 -13.41 14.58
N VAL A 23 0.79 -14.70 14.19
CA VAL A 23 0.92 -15.12 12.79
C VAL A 23 -0.41 -14.99 12.08
N ILE A 24 -0.59 -13.91 11.33
CA ILE A 24 -1.84 -13.58 10.65
C ILE A 24 -1.74 -13.97 9.18
N SER A 25 -2.80 -14.59 8.65
CA SER A 25 -2.95 -14.84 7.22
C SER A 25 -3.92 -13.85 6.58
N ALA A 26 -3.82 -13.66 5.27
CA ALA A 26 -4.76 -12.85 4.49
C ALA A 26 -6.22 -13.32 4.61
N ALA A 27 -6.45 -14.57 5.01
CA ALA A 27 -7.80 -15.09 5.25
C ALA A 27 -8.50 -14.42 6.45
N SER A 28 -7.74 -13.85 7.41
CA SER A 28 -8.30 -13.11 8.55
C SER A 28 -9.16 -11.93 8.11
N MET A 29 -8.84 -11.31 6.97
CA MET A 29 -9.60 -10.18 6.42
C MET A 29 -11.02 -10.53 5.97
N LYS A 30 -11.37 -11.82 5.88
CA LYS A 30 -12.72 -12.25 5.49
C LYS A 30 -13.79 -11.83 6.49
N VAL A 31 -13.42 -11.61 7.76
CA VAL A 31 -14.36 -11.22 8.84
C VAL A 31 -15.13 -9.93 8.52
N PHE A 32 -14.51 -9.00 7.79
CA PHE A 32 -15.11 -7.70 7.43
C PHE A 32 -16.02 -7.77 6.17
N GLY A 33 -16.04 -8.91 5.48
CA GLY A 33 -16.85 -9.07 4.27
C GLY A 33 -16.55 -8.02 3.20
N LYS A 34 -17.61 -7.56 2.49
CA LYS A 34 -17.49 -6.55 1.43
C LYS A 34 -17.68 -5.12 1.95
N SER A 35 -18.56 -4.94 2.94
CA SER A 35 -19.11 -3.64 3.32
C SER A 35 -18.50 -3.03 4.58
N ASP A 36 -17.93 -3.83 5.49
CA ASP A 36 -17.26 -3.30 6.67
C ASP A 36 -15.84 -2.86 6.29
N ARG A 37 -15.64 -1.54 6.19
CA ARG A 37 -14.39 -0.92 5.76
C ARG A 37 -13.92 0.16 6.73
N GLY A 38 -14.42 0.18 7.96
CA GLY A 38 -14.07 1.20 8.94
C GLY A 38 -12.67 1.04 9.56
N ALA A 39 -12.44 1.70 10.69
CA ALA A 39 -11.16 1.71 11.40
C ALA A 39 -10.63 0.31 11.76
N ALA A 40 -11.50 -0.62 12.19
CA ALA A 40 -11.08 -1.99 12.52
C ALA A 40 -10.58 -2.77 11.28
N PHE A 41 -11.21 -2.57 10.12
CA PHE A 41 -10.75 -3.13 8.86
C PHE A 41 -9.38 -2.57 8.48
N TYR A 42 -9.20 -1.26 8.63
CA TYR A 42 -7.95 -0.57 8.38
C TYR A 42 -6.82 -1.14 9.25
N GLU A 43 -6.99 -1.18 10.57
CA GLU A 43 -5.99 -1.66 11.50
C GLU A 43 -5.65 -3.13 11.28
N GLN A 44 -6.65 -3.99 11.05
CA GLN A 44 -6.41 -5.41 10.77
C GLN A 44 -5.66 -5.61 9.46
N ALA A 45 -5.90 -4.78 8.43
CA ALA A 45 -5.13 -4.81 7.20
C ALA A 45 -3.65 -4.45 7.45
N LEU A 46 -3.37 -3.45 8.30
CA LEU A 46 -2.00 -3.09 8.68
C LEU A 46 -1.31 -4.21 9.47
N ARG A 47 -1.97 -4.77 10.50
CA ARG A 47 -1.45 -5.92 11.29
C ARG A 47 -1.20 -7.15 10.42
N CYS A 48 -2.11 -7.42 9.48
CA CYS A 48 -1.93 -8.51 8.53
C CYS A 48 -0.74 -8.24 7.59
N GLY A 49 -0.58 -7.01 7.12
CA GLY A 49 0.59 -6.57 6.35
C GLY A 49 1.90 -6.79 7.09
N GLN A 50 1.97 -6.35 8.36
CA GLN A 50 3.12 -6.57 9.24
C GLN A 50 3.45 -8.05 9.38
N SER A 51 2.45 -8.86 9.69
CA SER A 51 2.66 -10.30 9.89
C SER A 51 3.12 -10.99 8.61
N LEU A 52 2.58 -10.63 7.44
CA LEU A 52 2.99 -11.20 6.16
C LEU A 52 4.41 -10.78 5.76
N TRP A 53 4.80 -9.55 6.07
CA TRP A 53 6.17 -9.09 5.93
C TRP A 53 7.11 -9.95 6.79
N ARG A 54 6.82 -10.08 8.09
CA ARG A 54 7.61 -10.92 9.00
C ARG A 54 7.61 -12.40 8.62
N GLN A 55 6.65 -12.87 7.83
CA GLN A 55 6.63 -14.23 7.26
C GLN A 55 7.44 -14.37 5.96
N GLY A 56 8.12 -13.31 5.48
CA GLY A 56 8.90 -13.33 4.24
C GLY A 56 8.08 -13.16 2.96
N PHE A 57 6.86 -12.60 3.06
CA PHE A 57 5.94 -12.41 1.93
C PHE A 57 5.68 -10.93 1.63
N PRO A 58 6.67 -10.15 1.13
CA PRO A 58 6.51 -8.72 0.88
C PRO A 58 5.42 -8.41 -0.15
N ALA A 59 5.27 -9.23 -1.20
CA ALA A 59 4.17 -9.08 -2.16
C ALA A 59 2.80 -9.15 -1.47
N GLN A 60 2.59 -10.12 -0.57
CA GLN A 60 1.31 -10.27 0.13
C GLN A 60 1.12 -9.18 1.19
N ALA A 61 2.20 -8.72 1.84
CA ALA A 61 2.17 -7.59 2.74
C ALA A 61 1.69 -6.31 2.03
N LEU A 62 2.26 -6.00 0.86
CA LEU A 62 1.81 -4.88 0.02
C LEU A 62 0.34 -5.01 -0.37
N LEU A 63 -0.15 -6.21 -0.67
CA LEU A 63 -1.58 -6.40 -0.96
C LEU A 63 -2.47 -6.03 0.24
N GLN A 64 -2.04 -6.30 1.49
CA GLN A 64 -2.81 -5.88 2.67
C GLN A 64 -2.70 -4.38 2.94
N ILE A 65 -1.51 -3.79 2.77
CA ILE A 65 -1.31 -2.33 2.85
C ILE A 65 -2.22 -1.63 1.80
N ASN A 66 -2.29 -2.17 0.59
CA ASN A 66 -3.18 -1.68 -0.47
C ASN A 66 -4.66 -1.79 -0.12
N ARG A 67 -5.04 -2.82 0.66
CA ARG A 67 -6.40 -2.94 1.17
C ARG A 67 -6.72 -1.87 2.21
N ALA A 68 -5.76 -1.49 3.06
CA ALA A 68 -5.94 -0.43 4.05
C ALA A 68 -6.27 0.93 3.40
N PHE A 69 -5.69 1.25 2.23
CA PHE A 69 -6.06 2.45 1.46
C PHE A 69 -7.53 2.49 1.01
N GLY A 70 -8.20 1.34 0.99
CA GLY A 70 -9.63 1.21 0.67
C GLY A 70 -10.54 1.29 1.89
N ALA A 71 -10.02 1.61 3.08
CA ALA A 71 -10.84 1.85 4.25
C ALA A 71 -11.69 3.13 4.08
N ASP A 72 -12.90 3.07 4.62
CA ASP A 72 -13.87 4.15 4.65
C ASP A 72 -13.57 5.08 5.83
N LEU A 73 -12.45 5.79 5.73
CA LEU A 73 -11.97 6.74 6.72
C LEU A 73 -12.21 8.19 6.28
N GLN A 74 -12.43 9.07 7.24
CA GLN A 74 -12.66 10.51 7.07
C GLN A 74 -11.43 11.34 7.45
N GLY A 75 -10.51 10.79 8.25
CA GLY A 75 -9.26 11.43 8.64
C GLY A 75 -9.18 11.85 10.11
N ASP A 76 -10.29 11.76 10.85
CA ASP A 76 -10.39 12.08 12.26
C ASP A 76 -10.42 10.84 13.17
N GLU A 77 -10.38 9.63 12.58
CA GLU A 77 -10.35 8.40 13.34
C GLU A 77 -9.06 8.29 14.17
N SER A 78 -9.18 7.89 15.44
CA SER A 78 -8.06 7.76 16.38
C SER A 78 -6.97 6.78 15.90
N VAL A 79 -7.33 5.80 15.07
CA VAL A 79 -6.36 4.87 14.46
C VAL A 79 -5.36 5.62 13.58
N LEU A 80 -5.77 6.68 12.89
CA LEU A 80 -4.91 7.47 11.99
C LEU A 80 -3.90 8.34 12.73
N ALA A 81 -4.15 8.66 14.00
CA ALA A 81 -3.18 9.35 14.85
C ALA A 81 -1.97 8.47 15.18
N HIS A 82 -2.17 7.15 15.28
CA HIS A 82 -1.12 6.18 15.57
C HIS A 82 -0.52 5.61 14.29
N TRP A 83 -1.38 5.29 13.33
CA TRP A 83 -1.04 4.67 12.06
C TRP A 83 -1.62 5.52 10.92
N PRO A 84 -0.86 6.51 10.41
CA PRO A 84 -1.30 7.34 9.29
C PRO A 84 -1.48 6.53 8.01
N MET A 85 -2.10 7.12 6.98
CA MET A 85 -2.24 6.48 5.66
C MET A 85 -0.93 5.81 5.22
N PRO A 86 -0.95 4.52 4.81
CA PRO A 86 0.22 3.66 4.93
C PRO A 86 1.21 3.79 3.76
N TYR A 87 1.43 5.01 3.27
CA TYR A 87 2.40 5.31 2.21
C TYR A 87 3.82 4.97 2.63
N ARG A 88 4.22 5.36 3.86
CA ARG A 88 5.54 5.04 4.42
C ARG A 88 5.74 3.53 4.57
N ALA A 89 4.71 2.81 5.00
CA ALA A 89 4.76 1.36 5.08
C ALA A 89 4.91 0.71 3.70
N ALA A 90 4.18 1.19 2.68
CA ALA A 90 4.32 0.69 1.32
C ALA A 90 5.74 0.93 0.76
N ALA A 91 6.26 2.16 0.90
CA ALA A 91 7.61 2.53 0.49
C ALA A 91 8.66 1.64 1.19
N TRP A 92 8.59 1.53 2.51
CA TRP A 92 9.52 0.77 3.32
C TRP A 92 9.52 -0.72 2.95
N VAL A 93 8.34 -1.35 2.77
CA VAL A 93 8.26 -2.77 2.39
C VAL A 93 8.84 -3.02 0.99
N MET A 94 8.66 -2.09 0.05
CA MET A 94 9.29 -2.18 -1.27
C MET A 94 10.81 -2.08 -1.17
N ASP A 95 11.30 -1.07 -0.47
CA ASP A 95 12.71 -0.76 -0.35
C ASP A 95 13.49 -1.83 0.42
N GLN A 96 12.95 -2.27 1.56
CA GLN A 96 13.66 -3.13 2.51
C GLN A 96 13.58 -4.62 2.21
N ARG A 97 12.83 -5.04 1.18
CA ARG A 97 12.73 -6.46 0.80
C ARG A 97 14.13 -7.03 0.54
N LEU A 98 14.33 -8.29 0.91
CA LEU A 98 15.55 -8.99 0.53
C LEU A 98 15.49 -9.39 -0.95
N SER A 99 16.63 -9.38 -1.65
CA SER A 99 16.68 -9.61 -3.11
C SER A 99 16.09 -10.95 -3.57
N HIS A 100 16.09 -11.97 -2.70
CA HIS A 100 15.52 -13.29 -3.00
C HIS A 100 14.00 -13.36 -2.77
N GLN A 101 13.39 -12.35 -2.14
CA GLN A 101 11.96 -12.33 -1.87
C GLN A 101 11.18 -11.84 -3.10
N PHE A 102 10.13 -12.57 -3.44
CA PHE A 102 9.26 -12.20 -4.55
C PHE A 102 8.40 -10.98 -4.19
N ILE A 103 8.44 -9.94 -5.04
CA ILE A 103 7.57 -8.76 -4.95
C ILE A 103 6.78 -8.46 -6.24
N GLY A 104 7.03 -9.21 -7.31
CA GLY A 104 6.49 -8.91 -8.64
C GLY A 104 7.08 -7.62 -9.23
N ASN A 105 6.28 -6.87 -10.00
CA ASN A 105 6.63 -5.55 -10.51
C ASN A 105 5.69 -4.50 -9.88
N PRO A 106 6.11 -3.80 -8.82
CA PRO A 106 5.29 -2.80 -8.14
C PRO A 106 4.85 -1.63 -9.02
N ARG A 107 5.70 -1.14 -9.94
CA ARG A 107 5.31 -0.10 -10.91
C ARG A 107 4.07 -0.54 -11.71
N ARG A 108 4.15 -1.70 -12.34
CA ARG A 108 3.04 -2.26 -13.13
C ARG A 108 1.81 -2.57 -12.29
N HIS A 109 2.02 -3.13 -11.08
CA HIS A 109 0.95 -3.42 -10.13
C HIS A 109 0.14 -2.17 -9.78
N TYR A 110 0.81 -1.07 -9.40
CA TYR A 110 0.13 0.16 -9.02
C TYR A 110 -0.49 0.89 -10.21
N GLN A 111 0.12 0.85 -11.39
CA GLN A 111 -0.49 1.33 -12.65
C GLN A 111 -1.84 0.63 -12.90
N HIS A 112 -1.87 -0.71 -12.85
CA HIS A 112 -3.11 -1.46 -13.02
C HIS A 112 -4.10 -1.19 -11.90
N LEU A 113 -3.65 -1.11 -10.65
CA LEU A 113 -4.51 -0.82 -9.52
C LEU A 113 -5.22 0.53 -9.71
N ALA A 114 -4.48 1.57 -10.09
CA ALA A 114 -5.02 2.91 -10.29
C ALA A 114 -6.04 2.98 -11.43
N THR A 115 -5.77 2.30 -12.55
CA THR A 115 -6.57 2.35 -13.78
C THR A 115 -7.76 1.39 -13.79
N ARG A 116 -7.73 0.33 -12.97
CA ARG A 116 -8.80 -0.69 -12.86
C ARG A 116 -9.64 -0.57 -11.60
N MET A 117 -9.47 0.51 -10.85
CA MET A 117 -10.20 0.70 -9.60
C MET A 117 -11.72 0.70 -9.84
N VAL A 118 -12.45 0.07 -8.93
CA VAL A 118 -13.92 0.01 -8.92
C VAL A 118 -14.45 0.61 -7.63
N GLU A 119 -15.74 0.94 -7.62
CA GLU A 119 -16.44 1.39 -6.42
C GLU A 119 -16.35 0.38 -5.25
N PRO A 120 -16.50 0.83 -3.99
CA PRO A 120 -16.71 2.23 -3.57
C PRO A 120 -15.42 3.05 -3.57
N ARG A 121 -15.57 4.38 -3.53
CA ARG A 121 -14.50 5.37 -3.37
C ARG A 121 -13.44 5.21 -4.47
N LYS A 122 -13.88 4.95 -5.71
CA LYS A 122 -13.00 4.69 -6.85
C LYS A 122 -11.94 5.79 -7.01
N ILE A 123 -12.37 7.05 -7.04
CA ILE A 123 -11.49 8.21 -7.30
C ILE A 123 -10.35 8.33 -6.28
N PRO A 124 -10.59 8.47 -4.96
CA PRO A 124 -9.50 8.58 -4.00
C PRO A 124 -8.62 7.33 -3.97
N ARG A 125 -9.19 6.13 -4.16
CA ARG A 125 -8.41 4.90 -4.22
C ARG A 125 -7.49 4.85 -5.44
N SER A 126 -7.95 5.32 -6.60
CA SER A 126 -7.11 5.43 -7.79
C SER A 126 -5.92 6.37 -7.55
N TRP A 127 -6.16 7.53 -6.95
CA TRP A 127 -5.09 8.50 -6.67
C TRP A 127 -4.13 8.04 -5.58
N ARG A 128 -4.61 7.32 -4.56
CA ARG A 128 -3.75 6.60 -3.60
C ARG A 128 -2.87 5.56 -4.29
N ALA A 129 -3.41 4.83 -5.27
CA ALA A 129 -2.64 3.88 -6.06
C ALA A 129 -1.60 4.58 -6.95
N TRP A 130 -1.92 5.71 -7.58
CA TRP A 130 -0.95 6.53 -8.31
C TRP A 130 0.15 7.10 -7.42
N ALA A 131 -0.19 7.53 -6.21
CA ALA A 131 0.77 7.97 -5.20
C ALA A 131 1.76 6.84 -4.83
N CYS A 132 1.29 5.60 -4.71
CA CYS A 132 2.17 4.44 -4.52
C CYS A 132 2.94 4.03 -5.78
N TRP A 133 2.36 4.20 -6.98
CA TRP A 133 3.07 4.02 -8.27
C TRP A 133 4.27 4.97 -8.35
N TYR A 134 4.10 6.23 -7.95
CA TYR A 134 5.19 7.21 -7.94
C TYR A 134 6.34 6.74 -7.04
N LEU A 135 6.05 6.27 -5.82
CA LEU A 135 7.04 5.70 -4.92
C LEU A 135 7.72 4.47 -5.54
N ALA A 136 6.95 3.58 -6.18
CA ALA A 136 7.49 2.40 -6.84
C ALA A 136 8.44 2.75 -8.02
N CYS A 137 8.16 3.81 -8.78
CA CYS A 137 9.05 4.29 -9.84
C CYS A 137 10.39 4.78 -9.30
N HIS A 138 10.42 5.40 -8.12
CA HIS A 138 11.66 5.87 -7.50
C HIS A 138 12.48 4.71 -6.93
N ILE A 139 11.82 3.77 -6.25
CA ILE A 139 12.48 2.60 -5.66
C ILE A 139 12.96 1.62 -6.76
N TYR A 140 12.23 1.53 -7.88
CA TYR A 140 12.51 0.61 -8.98
C TYR A 140 12.58 1.33 -10.34
N PRO A 141 13.62 2.14 -10.59
CA PRO A 141 13.74 2.89 -11.84
C PRO A 141 13.81 1.97 -13.06
N ASP A 142 14.35 0.76 -12.90
CA ASP A 142 14.49 -0.23 -13.98
C ASP A 142 13.21 -1.05 -14.24
N TYR A 143 12.19 -0.93 -13.40
CA TYR A 143 10.97 -1.70 -13.58
C TYR A 143 10.11 -1.05 -14.67
N GLN A 144 9.70 -1.88 -15.63
CA GLN A 144 8.90 -1.44 -16.77
C GLN A 144 7.43 -1.20 -16.39
N ALA A 145 6.83 -0.20 -17.01
CA ALA A 145 5.38 -0.01 -17.03
C ALA A 145 4.68 -1.10 -17.87
N ASP A 146 3.35 -1.13 -17.83
CA ASP A 146 2.59 -1.78 -18.90
C ASP A 146 2.47 -0.84 -20.11
N GLU A 147 3.49 -0.82 -20.97
CA GLU A 147 3.54 0.06 -22.15
C GLU A 147 2.38 -0.19 -23.12
N LYS A 148 1.93 -1.45 -23.21
CA LYS A 148 0.78 -1.82 -24.04
C LYS A 148 -0.49 -1.15 -23.51
N GLN A 149 -0.73 -1.21 -22.20
CA GLN A 149 -1.85 -0.51 -21.59
C GLN A 149 -1.77 1.01 -21.82
N LEU A 150 -0.58 1.62 -21.64
CA LEU A 150 -0.40 3.05 -21.86
C LEU A 150 -0.79 3.45 -23.30
N ALA A 151 -0.32 2.68 -24.29
CA ALA A 151 -0.57 2.95 -25.70
C ALA A 151 -2.02 2.66 -26.15
N GLU A 152 -2.57 1.50 -25.78
CA GLU A 152 -3.89 1.07 -26.27
C GLU A 152 -5.06 1.76 -25.55
N GLU A 153 -4.88 2.16 -24.30
CA GLU A 153 -5.95 2.75 -23.48
C GLU A 153 -5.78 4.25 -23.24
N GLY A 154 -4.70 4.85 -23.76
CA GLY A 154 -4.42 6.27 -23.57
C GLY A 154 -4.21 6.66 -22.11
N VAL A 155 -3.67 5.74 -21.30
CA VAL A 155 -3.35 6.03 -19.90
C VAL A 155 -2.13 6.94 -19.87
N ILE A 156 -2.29 8.10 -19.23
CA ILE A 156 -1.21 9.04 -18.98
C ILE A 156 -0.74 8.83 -17.54
N GLU A 157 0.53 8.48 -17.36
CA GLU A 157 1.16 8.40 -16.04
C GLU A 157 1.19 9.81 -15.42
N PRO A 158 0.68 10.00 -14.18
CA PRO A 158 0.54 11.33 -13.59
C PRO A 158 1.88 11.87 -13.08
N THR A 159 2.00 13.19 -13.08
CA THR A 159 3.09 13.92 -12.45
C THR A 159 2.94 13.99 -10.93
N ARG A 160 4.02 14.30 -10.23
CA ARG A 160 4.00 14.61 -8.78
C ARG A 160 2.95 15.67 -8.43
N ALA A 161 2.88 16.75 -9.23
CA ALA A 161 1.95 17.85 -9.01
C ALA A 161 0.48 17.43 -9.16
N GLU A 162 0.16 16.58 -10.13
CA GLU A 162 -1.19 16.03 -10.32
C GLU A 162 -1.60 15.12 -9.17
N ILE A 163 -0.66 14.29 -8.66
CA ILE A 163 -0.91 13.46 -7.48
C ILE A 163 -1.23 14.33 -6.26
N ILE A 164 -0.45 15.39 -6.01
CA ILE A 164 -0.70 16.32 -4.89
C ILE A 164 -2.07 16.97 -5.03
N ALA A 165 -2.37 17.52 -6.21
CA ALA A 165 -3.65 18.18 -6.46
C ALA A 165 -4.83 17.23 -6.25
N ALA A 166 -4.70 15.97 -6.67
CA ALA A 166 -5.74 14.98 -6.50
C ALA A 166 -5.89 14.50 -5.06
N LEU A 167 -4.79 14.31 -4.32
CA LEU A 167 -4.86 14.00 -2.88
C LEU A 167 -5.43 15.17 -2.08
N ALA A 168 -5.16 16.41 -2.47
CA ALA A 168 -5.78 17.59 -1.86
C ALA A 168 -7.31 17.62 -2.07
N LEU A 169 -7.76 17.23 -3.26
CA LEU A 169 -9.16 17.32 -3.65
C LEU A 169 -10.00 16.13 -3.16
N TYR A 170 -9.44 14.93 -3.19
CA TYR A 170 -10.17 13.68 -2.95
C TYR A 170 -9.70 12.90 -1.71
N GLY A 171 -8.52 13.21 -1.18
CA GLY A 171 -7.96 12.56 -0.01
C GLY A 171 -8.60 13.01 1.30
N ILE A 172 -8.12 12.43 2.40
CA ILE A 172 -8.45 12.86 3.75
C ILE A 172 -7.58 14.05 4.18
N SER A 173 -7.98 14.74 5.25
CA SER A 173 -7.18 15.81 5.82
C SER A 173 -5.75 15.35 6.15
N GLY A 174 -4.75 16.13 5.74
CA GLY A 174 -3.34 15.84 5.98
C GLY A 174 -2.73 14.74 5.10
N GLU A 175 -3.48 14.12 4.18
CA GLU A 175 -2.99 12.98 3.38
C GLU A 175 -1.78 13.32 2.51
N ILE A 176 -1.70 14.56 2.00
CA ILE A 176 -0.53 15.05 1.23
C ILE A 176 0.74 14.96 2.08
N ALA A 177 0.71 15.49 3.31
CA ALA A 177 1.88 15.46 4.19
C ALA A 177 2.29 14.02 4.54
N MET A 178 1.33 13.10 4.67
CA MET A 178 1.60 11.69 4.89
C MET A 178 2.30 11.05 3.67
N TRP A 179 1.91 11.43 2.46
CA TRP A 179 2.53 10.95 1.22
C TRP A 179 3.91 11.57 0.98
N GLU A 180 4.06 12.88 1.16
CA GLU A 180 5.35 13.57 1.05
C GLU A 180 6.38 13.04 2.06
N ALA A 181 5.95 12.68 3.26
CA ALA A 181 6.80 11.99 4.22
C ALA A 181 7.28 10.61 3.73
N ALA A 182 6.51 9.92 2.90
CA ALA A 182 6.93 8.66 2.27
C ALA A 182 7.84 8.91 1.06
N GLU A 183 7.58 9.94 0.28
CA GLU A 183 8.44 10.39 -0.81
C GLU A 183 9.84 10.77 -0.31
N ALA A 184 9.92 11.48 0.82
CA ALA A 184 11.20 11.82 1.45
C ALA A 184 12.02 10.59 1.87
N LEU A 185 11.37 9.45 2.16
CA LEU A 185 12.08 8.20 2.51
C LEU A 185 12.77 7.56 1.30
N VAL A 186 12.22 7.75 0.09
CA VAL A 186 12.72 7.08 -1.13
C VAL A 186 13.66 7.97 -1.96
N ASN A 187 13.73 9.25 -1.62
CA ASN A 187 14.61 10.23 -2.25
C ASN A 187 15.87 10.56 -1.41
N ALA A 188 16.01 9.94 -0.24
CA ALA A 188 17.16 10.08 0.66
C ALA A 188 18.27 9.10 0.30
#